data_AF-A0A0V1D8A4-F1
#
_entry.id   AF-A0A0V1D8A4-F1
#
_cell.length_a   1.000
_cell.length_b   1.000
_cell.length_c   1.000
_cell.angle_alpha   90.00
_cell.angle_beta   90.00
_cell.angle_gamma   90.00
#
_symmetry.space_group_name_H-M   'P 1'
#
loop_
_entity.id
_entity.type
_entity.pdbx_description
1 polymer ?
#
loop_
_entity_poly.entity_id
_entity_poly.type
_entity_poly.pdbx_seq_one_letter_code
_entity_poly.pdbx_strand_id
1 'polypeptide(L)'
;MYTSTDDVYTYFRFLQIIISNDNIKSIYTASLGKHYRYQRASKQQDMLLPILTFLLKIAFVSSVIYEKYYAGSTSIIRTYVPPDKASWKVPFPNYSPVRYSAPCDANKHCDPEKLSPTVKFNSIDNNVDRRSTGKKYSINEKGFPMNPNGRTGVEGRGILPFYGPNYVVVSLITRSSKPIEYLAVKNADTDLDILGIPAEFVTMPDSVKITPKARTVIKEIMLKSYANATIEEIFNKVTKKTTLLFRGTLDDERNTDNAWIEAIWIQLADSNVRKLGLVEVEEGNNPLGLHWTPLDISELKARLQRFVAQANLSITDSAKQQAREFAWDMRDQGTAGQRCNNGQHRLDNCRAGRL
;
A
#
# COMPACT_ATOMS: atom_id res chain seq x y z
N MET A 1 12.19 26.00 -11.38
CA MET A 1 10.93 26.46 -12.00
C MET A 1 9.84 26.28 -10.97
N TYR A 2 9.24 27.38 -10.53
CA TYR A 2 8.18 27.42 -9.53
C TYR A 2 6.87 26.96 -10.19
N THR A 3 6.24 25.91 -9.67
CA THR A 3 4.81 25.65 -9.88
C THR A 3 4.07 26.38 -8.78
N SER A 4 3.33 27.44 -9.15
CA SER A 4 2.61 28.27 -8.18
C SER A 4 1.47 27.46 -7.55
N THR A 5 1.08 27.86 -6.35
CA THR A 5 -0.08 27.34 -5.60
C THR A 5 -1.40 27.41 -6.38
N ASP A 6 -1.46 28.23 -7.44
CA ASP A 6 -2.62 28.37 -8.33
C ASP A 6 -2.83 27.14 -9.23
N ASP A 7 -1.75 26.42 -9.61
CA ASP A 7 -1.87 25.18 -10.40
C ASP A 7 -2.51 24.05 -9.57
N VAL A 8 -2.20 24.00 -8.27
CA VAL A 8 -2.76 23.01 -7.34
C VAL A 8 -4.25 23.30 -7.09
N TYR A 9 -4.64 24.56 -6.87
CA TYR A 9 -6.05 24.92 -6.72
C TYR A 9 -6.87 24.74 -8.00
N THR A 10 -6.27 25.00 -9.17
CA THR A 10 -6.90 24.75 -10.46
C THR A 10 -7.09 23.25 -10.69
N TYR A 11 -6.10 22.43 -10.32
CA TYR A 11 -6.18 20.97 -10.35
C TYR A 11 -7.25 20.42 -9.38
N PHE A 12 -7.35 20.97 -8.17
CA PHE A 12 -8.39 20.61 -7.18
C PHE A 12 -9.80 21.03 -7.63
N ARG A 13 -9.99 22.19 -8.25
CA ARG A 13 -11.29 22.56 -8.85
C ARG A 13 -11.64 21.66 -10.05
N PHE A 14 -10.65 21.29 -10.86
CA PHE A 14 -10.87 20.33 -11.96
C PHE A 14 -11.27 18.95 -11.44
N LEU A 15 -10.64 18.49 -10.35
CA LEU A 15 -11.00 17.27 -9.62
C LEU A 15 -12.41 17.37 -9.03
N GLN A 16 -12.79 18.50 -8.42
CA GLN A 16 -14.12 18.67 -7.85
C GLN A 16 -15.22 18.68 -8.93
N ILE A 17 -14.97 19.27 -10.10
CA ILE A 17 -15.90 19.26 -11.25
C ILE A 17 -16.09 17.84 -11.82
N ILE A 18 -15.05 17.01 -11.81
CA ILE A 18 -15.11 15.61 -12.26
C ILE A 18 -15.78 14.69 -11.22
N ILE A 19 -15.58 14.97 -9.92
CA ILE A 19 -16.18 14.22 -8.80
C ILE A 19 -17.67 14.53 -8.65
N SER A 20 -18.13 15.72 -9.06
CA SER A 20 -19.52 16.17 -8.88
C SER A 20 -20.47 15.83 -10.03
N ASN A 21 -19.97 15.33 -11.17
CA ASN A 21 -20.78 15.10 -12.36
C ASN A 21 -20.89 13.62 -12.69
N ASP A 22 -22.07 13.04 -12.45
CA ASP A 22 -22.51 11.70 -12.90
C ASP A 22 -22.58 11.55 -14.44
N ASN A 23 -22.04 12.50 -15.21
CA ASN A 23 -22.19 12.60 -16.66
C ASN A 23 -20.90 12.38 -17.46
N ILE A 24 -20.03 11.46 -17.01
CA ILE A 24 -18.90 10.98 -17.85
C ILE A 24 -19.41 10.35 -19.17
N LYS A 25 -20.68 9.90 -19.22
CA LYS A 25 -21.30 9.39 -20.45
C LYS A 25 -21.66 10.46 -21.49
N SER A 26 -21.92 11.73 -21.13
CA SER A 26 -22.51 12.70 -22.07
C SER A 26 -21.48 13.55 -22.83
N ILE A 27 -20.27 13.75 -22.27
CA ILE A 27 -19.26 14.66 -22.86
C ILE A 27 -18.66 14.10 -24.16
N TYR A 28 -18.76 12.79 -24.42
CA TYR A 28 -18.13 12.16 -25.59
C TYR A 28 -19.09 11.62 -26.64
N THR A 29 -20.42 11.70 -26.43
CA THR A 29 -21.41 11.29 -27.44
C THR A 29 -21.66 12.33 -28.54
N ALA A 30 -21.01 13.50 -28.50
CA ALA A 30 -21.19 14.57 -29.47
C ALA A 30 -20.30 14.48 -30.74
N SER A 31 -19.47 13.45 -30.88
CA SER A 31 -18.64 13.27 -32.08
C SER A 31 -18.67 11.81 -32.53
N LEU A 32 -19.06 11.61 -33.79
CA LEU A 32 -19.03 10.36 -34.58
C LEU A 32 -20.28 9.49 -34.47
N GLY A 33 -21.27 9.89 -35.28
CA GLY A 33 -22.35 9.03 -35.72
C GLY A 33 -21.89 7.92 -36.66
N LYS A 34 -22.58 6.78 -36.52
CA LYS A 34 -22.78 5.71 -37.51
C LYS A 34 -21.51 5.15 -38.17
N HIS A 35 -20.86 4.19 -37.51
CA HIS A 35 -20.44 2.93 -38.12
C HIS A 35 -19.70 1.99 -37.12
N TYR A 36 -19.96 0.69 -37.23
CA TYR A 36 -19.22 -0.45 -36.67
C TYR A 36 -19.43 -0.86 -35.19
N ARG A 37 -20.48 -1.70 -34.99
CA ARG A 37 -20.73 -2.54 -33.80
C ARG A 37 -19.55 -3.43 -33.35
N TYR A 38 -18.51 -3.61 -34.18
CA TYR A 38 -17.30 -4.41 -33.88
C TYR A 38 -16.23 -3.65 -33.07
N GLN A 39 -16.19 -2.31 -33.09
CA GLN A 39 -15.21 -1.52 -32.32
C GLN A 39 -15.60 -1.31 -30.84
N ARG A 40 -16.84 -1.63 -30.46
CA ARG A 40 -17.35 -1.35 -29.10
C ARG A 40 -16.77 -2.25 -28.03
N ALA A 41 -16.32 -3.46 -28.39
CA ALA A 41 -15.71 -4.42 -27.46
C ALA A 41 -14.24 -4.07 -27.14
N SER A 42 -13.44 -3.65 -28.14
CA SER A 42 -12.06 -3.21 -27.89
C SER A 42 -12.03 -1.88 -27.11
N LYS A 43 -12.87 -0.90 -27.47
CA LYS A 43 -12.95 0.40 -26.78
C LYS A 43 -13.30 0.31 -25.30
N GLN A 44 -14.05 -0.72 -24.87
CA GLN A 44 -14.44 -0.86 -23.46
C GLN A 44 -13.28 -1.38 -22.60
N GLN A 45 -12.47 -2.29 -23.15
CA GLN A 45 -11.23 -2.79 -22.53
C GLN A 45 -10.11 -1.73 -22.58
N ASP A 46 -10.09 -0.91 -23.63
CA ASP A 46 -9.20 0.25 -23.77
C ASP A 46 -9.53 1.39 -22.78
N MET A 47 -10.75 1.47 -22.25
CA MET A 47 -11.13 2.46 -21.21
C MET A 47 -10.97 1.95 -19.78
N LEU A 48 -11.08 0.64 -19.56
CA LEU A 48 -10.90 -0.02 -18.28
C LEU A 48 -9.50 0.21 -17.68
N LEU A 49 -8.49 -0.01 -18.51
CA LEU A 49 -7.08 0.11 -18.16
C LEU A 49 -6.67 1.52 -17.72
N PRO A 50 -6.97 2.61 -18.45
CA PRO A 50 -6.66 3.97 -18.02
C PRO A 50 -7.46 4.40 -16.79
N ILE A 51 -8.72 3.96 -16.63
CA ILE A 51 -9.50 4.21 -15.42
C ILE A 51 -8.85 3.54 -14.21
N LEU A 52 -8.47 2.26 -14.33
CA LEU A 52 -7.80 1.53 -13.24
C LEU A 52 -6.46 2.15 -12.87
N THR A 53 -5.65 2.50 -13.89
CA THR A 53 -4.37 3.18 -13.70
C THR A 53 -4.56 4.54 -12.99
N PHE A 54 -5.58 5.30 -13.39
CA PHE A 54 -5.89 6.59 -12.77
C PHE A 54 -6.38 6.44 -11.33
N LEU A 55 -7.27 5.48 -11.05
CA LEU A 55 -7.75 5.19 -9.70
C LEU A 55 -6.61 4.76 -8.78
N LEU A 56 -5.70 3.90 -9.25
CA LEU A 56 -4.50 3.50 -8.49
C LEU A 56 -3.58 4.71 -8.25
N LYS A 57 -3.41 5.61 -9.21
CA LYS A 57 -2.59 6.81 -8.97
C LYS A 57 -3.19 7.75 -7.93
N ILE A 58 -4.51 7.96 -7.93
CA ILE A 58 -5.19 8.79 -6.91
C ILE A 58 -5.14 8.13 -5.54
N ALA A 59 -5.33 6.81 -5.50
CA ALA A 59 -5.31 6.00 -4.29
C ALA A 59 -4.04 6.22 -3.45
N PHE A 60 -2.91 6.51 -4.08
CA PHE A 60 -1.60 6.57 -3.43
C PHE A 60 -0.95 7.96 -3.48
N VAL A 61 -1.75 9.05 -3.48
CA VAL A 61 -1.25 10.42 -3.27
C VAL A 61 -1.27 10.74 -1.77
N SER A 62 -0.09 10.89 -1.15
CA SER A 62 0.06 10.91 0.31
C SER A 62 -0.02 12.31 0.95
N SER A 63 -0.79 12.39 2.05
CA SER A 63 -0.35 12.96 3.33
C SER A 63 -0.98 12.10 4.44
N VAL A 64 -0.24 11.13 4.96
CA VAL A 64 -0.79 10.12 5.89
C VAL A 64 -0.37 10.43 7.32
N ILE A 65 -1.32 10.24 8.24
CA ILE A 65 -1.06 10.19 9.69
C ILE A 65 -1.14 8.71 10.05
N TYR A 66 -0.06 8.18 10.61
CA TYR A 66 0.02 6.79 11.06
C TYR A 66 -0.74 6.58 12.37
N GLU A 67 -1.17 5.35 12.64
CA GLU A 67 -1.80 4.97 13.91
C GLU A 67 -0.85 5.15 15.09
N LYS A 68 -1.39 5.34 16.30
CA LYS A 68 -0.56 5.44 17.52
C LYS A 68 0.32 4.21 17.73
N TYR A 69 -0.22 3.02 17.49
CA TYR A 69 0.48 1.77 17.69
C TYR A 69 1.04 1.25 16.38
N TYR A 70 2.28 0.77 16.40
CA TYR A 70 2.90 0.19 15.21
C TYR A 70 2.23 -1.13 14.81
N ALA A 71 2.05 -1.37 13.51
CA ALA A 71 1.38 -2.58 13.00
C ALA A 71 1.96 -3.87 13.59
N GLY A 72 1.08 -4.76 14.05
CA GLY A 72 1.46 -6.04 14.66
C GLY A 72 1.99 -5.92 16.09
N SER A 73 1.89 -4.75 16.73
CA SER A 73 2.28 -4.56 18.14
C SER A 73 1.33 -3.63 18.88
N THR A 74 1.01 -3.98 20.13
CA THR A 74 0.26 -3.11 21.07
C THR A 74 1.18 -2.37 22.04
N SER A 75 2.49 -2.64 22.02
CA SER A 75 3.46 -2.05 22.95
C SER A 75 4.36 -0.99 22.31
N ILE A 76 4.49 -1.00 20.99
CA ILE A 76 5.33 -0.02 20.27
C ILE A 76 4.46 1.18 19.88
N ILE A 77 4.69 2.30 20.57
CA ILE A 77 3.97 3.57 20.36
C ILE A 77 4.80 4.46 19.43
N ARG A 78 4.20 4.88 18.31
CA ARG A 78 4.82 5.84 17.38
C ARG A 78 4.98 7.20 18.05
N THR A 79 6.14 7.83 17.86
CA THR A 79 6.30 9.26 18.19
C THR A 79 5.38 10.07 17.28
N TYR A 80 4.55 10.94 17.86
CA TYR A 80 3.63 11.77 17.09
C TYR A 80 4.37 12.67 16.11
N VAL A 81 3.95 12.65 14.84
CA VAL A 81 4.47 13.49 13.77
C VAL A 81 3.34 14.39 13.27
N PRO A 82 3.39 15.71 13.56
CA PRO A 82 2.43 16.65 12.99
C PRO A 82 2.44 16.59 11.46
N PRO A 83 1.30 16.74 10.77
CA PRO A 83 1.23 16.65 9.31
C PRO A 83 2.21 17.59 8.57
N ASP A 84 2.41 18.81 9.09
CA ASP A 84 3.36 19.80 8.54
C ASP A 84 4.83 19.45 8.81
N LYS A 85 5.09 18.50 9.71
CA LYS A 85 6.43 18.00 10.08
C LYS A 85 6.77 16.64 9.47
N ALA A 86 5.86 16.02 8.72
CA ALA A 86 6.10 14.73 8.07
C ALA A 86 7.28 14.80 7.08
N SER A 87 7.38 15.88 6.29
CA SER A 87 8.48 16.00 5.32
C SER A 87 9.84 16.16 6.00
N TRP A 88 10.82 15.35 5.59
CA TRP A 88 12.21 15.46 6.03
C TRP A 88 12.83 16.84 5.77
N LYS A 89 12.31 17.58 4.77
CA LYS A 89 12.76 18.95 4.45
C LYS A 89 12.37 19.98 5.51
N VAL A 90 11.35 19.69 6.31
CA VAL A 90 10.90 20.56 7.39
C VAL A 90 11.71 20.22 8.65
N PRO A 91 12.38 21.20 9.27
CA PRO A 91 13.08 21.00 10.53
C PRO A 91 12.14 20.52 11.63
N PHE A 92 12.58 19.48 12.35
CA PHE A 92 11.90 18.98 13.53
C PHE A 92 12.95 18.57 14.59
N PRO A 93 13.59 19.55 15.28
CA PRO A 93 14.79 19.31 16.08
C PRO A 93 14.62 18.30 17.23
N ASN A 94 13.43 18.21 17.82
CA ASN A 94 13.14 17.32 18.95
C ASN A 94 12.51 15.99 18.51
N TYR A 95 12.62 15.65 17.22
CA TYR A 95 12.08 14.40 16.71
C TYR A 95 12.94 13.22 17.16
N SER A 96 12.42 12.47 18.14
CA SER A 96 13.05 11.27 18.69
C SER A 96 12.09 10.09 18.52
N PRO A 97 12.08 9.42 17.35
CA PRO A 97 11.23 8.26 17.12
C PRO A 97 11.65 7.08 17.99
N VAL A 98 10.68 6.23 18.36
CA VAL A 98 10.99 4.94 18.99
C VAL A 98 11.78 4.07 18.01
N ARG A 99 12.80 3.37 18.49
CA ARG A 99 13.51 2.37 17.68
C ARG A 99 12.81 1.02 17.80
N TYR A 100 12.48 0.43 16.67
CA TYR A 100 11.90 -0.91 16.62
C TYR A 100 12.34 -1.68 15.37
N SER A 101 12.80 -2.92 15.57
CA SER A 101 13.05 -3.90 14.51
C SER A 101 12.72 -5.27 15.06
N ALA A 102 11.74 -5.94 14.46
CA ALA A 102 11.37 -7.28 14.87
C ALA A 102 12.49 -8.29 14.49
N PRO A 103 12.65 -9.36 15.28
CA PRO A 103 13.49 -10.48 14.89
C PRO A 103 13.06 -11.01 13.52
N CYS A 104 14.03 -11.36 12.68
CA CYS A 104 13.73 -12.04 11.42
C CYS A 104 13.23 -13.45 11.73
N ASP A 105 12.17 -13.87 11.03
CA ASP A 105 11.75 -15.27 11.00
C ASP A 105 12.90 -16.13 10.47
N ALA A 106 13.21 -17.24 11.14
CA ALA A 106 14.30 -18.14 10.78
C ALA A 106 14.18 -18.70 9.35
N ASN A 107 12.97 -18.74 8.80
CA ASN A 107 12.70 -19.22 7.44
C ASN A 107 12.71 -18.10 6.39
N LYS A 108 12.93 -16.83 6.79
CA LYS A 108 12.93 -15.67 5.89
C LYS A 108 14.33 -15.07 5.82
N HIS A 109 14.63 -14.48 4.66
CA HIS A 109 15.79 -13.62 4.53
C HIS A 109 15.41 -12.20 4.94
N CYS A 110 16.07 -11.65 5.95
CA CYS A 110 15.91 -10.27 6.37
C CYS A 110 17.27 -9.62 6.62
N ASP A 111 17.29 -8.30 6.61
CA ASP A 111 18.42 -7.53 7.10
C ASP A 111 18.56 -7.70 8.63
N PRO A 112 19.79 -7.86 9.15
CA PRO A 112 20.03 -7.79 10.59
C PRO A 112 19.72 -6.39 11.12
N GLU A 113 19.46 -6.26 12.42
CA GLU A 113 19.28 -4.94 13.04
C GLU A 113 20.53 -4.07 12.86
N LYS A 114 21.71 -4.67 13.09
CA LYS A 114 23.00 -4.05 12.79
C LYS A 114 23.45 -4.42 11.38
N LEU A 115 23.27 -3.48 10.45
CA LEU A 115 23.67 -3.65 9.05
C LEU A 115 25.19 -3.73 8.89
N SER A 116 25.63 -4.53 7.92
CA SER A 116 27.02 -4.48 7.45
C SER A 116 27.30 -3.13 6.78
N PRO A 117 28.46 -2.50 7.00
CA PRO A 117 28.87 -1.29 6.28
C PRO A 117 28.93 -1.47 4.76
N THR A 118 28.95 -2.72 4.28
CA THR A 118 29.04 -3.06 2.86
C THR A 118 27.70 -3.09 2.13
N VAL A 119 26.57 -2.95 2.84
CA VAL A 119 25.24 -2.97 2.21
C VAL A 119 25.08 -1.79 1.26
N LYS A 120 24.66 -2.08 0.02
CA LYS A 120 24.57 -1.07 -1.04
C LYS A 120 23.13 -0.62 -1.28
N PHE A 121 22.73 0.44 -0.60
CA PHE A 121 21.46 1.11 -0.85
C PHE A 121 21.39 1.76 -2.24
N ASN A 122 20.17 2.00 -2.73
CA ASN A 122 19.91 2.53 -4.07
C ASN A 122 20.55 1.70 -5.21
N SER A 123 20.76 0.40 -4.99
CA SER A 123 21.30 -0.55 -5.96
C SER A 123 20.75 -1.96 -5.72
N ILE A 124 21.03 -2.91 -6.62
CA ILE A 124 20.78 -4.33 -6.35
C ILE A 124 21.97 -4.87 -5.55
N ASP A 125 21.69 -5.48 -4.41
CA ASP A 125 22.69 -6.00 -3.48
C ASP A 125 22.29 -7.41 -3.03
N ASN A 126 23.13 -8.42 -3.31
CA ASN A 126 22.88 -9.83 -2.95
C ASN A 126 21.47 -10.35 -3.29
N ASN A 127 21.00 -10.11 -4.52
CA ASN A 127 19.67 -10.51 -5.00
C ASN A 127 18.49 -9.85 -4.25
N VAL A 128 18.74 -8.70 -3.64
CA VAL A 128 17.73 -7.78 -3.09
C VAL A 128 17.81 -6.47 -3.86
N ASP A 129 16.73 -6.08 -4.52
CA ASP A 129 16.62 -4.78 -5.16
C ASP A 129 16.33 -3.72 -4.11
N ARG A 130 17.35 -2.92 -3.77
CA ARG A 130 17.24 -1.83 -2.79
C ARG A 130 17.04 -0.49 -3.46
N ARG A 131 16.77 -0.41 -4.77
CA ARG A 131 16.39 0.84 -5.45
C ARG A 131 14.94 1.16 -5.09
N SER A 132 14.52 2.42 -5.16
CA SER A 132 13.12 2.83 -4.99
C SER A 132 12.49 3.19 -6.34
N THR A 133 11.17 3.05 -6.43
CA THR A 133 10.39 3.35 -7.62
C THR A 133 10.18 4.84 -7.79
N GLY A 134 11.03 5.44 -8.62
CA GLY A 134 10.89 6.82 -9.10
C GLY A 134 12.14 7.64 -8.88
N LYS A 135 12.76 7.57 -7.69
CA LYS A 135 13.97 8.34 -7.36
C LYS A 135 14.83 7.65 -6.31
N LYS A 136 16.11 8.02 -6.27
CA LYS A 136 17.00 7.63 -5.18
C LYS A 136 16.49 8.24 -3.87
N TYR A 137 16.44 7.43 -2.82
CA TYR A 137 16.16 7.91 -1.47
C TYR A 137 17.45 8.34 -0.78
N SER A 138 17.30 9.22 0.21
CA SER A 138 18.42 9.72 1.00
C SER A 138 18.85 8.71 2.06
N ILE A 139 20.11 8.75 2.47
CA ILE A 139 20.66 8.00 3.59
C ILE A 139 20.95 9.00 4.71
N ASN A 140 20.53 8.71 5.94
CA ASN A 140 20.80 9.56 7.09
C ASN A 140 22.25 9.41 7.58
N GLU A 141 22.65 10.27 8.53
CA GLU A 141 24.00 10.26 9.11
C GLU A 141 24.36 8.95 9.83
N LYS A 142 23.35 8.20 10.30
CA LYS A 142 23.51 6.87 10.91
C LYS A 142 23.69 5.75 9.87
N GLY A 143 23.66 6.08 8.57
CA GLY A 143 23.82 5.11 7.48
C GLY A 143 22.54 4.37 7.09
N PHE A 144 21.37 4.80 7.56
CA PHE A 144 20.09 4.15 7.25
C PHE A 144 19.32 4.91 6.15
N PRO A 145 18.55 4.20 5.31
CA PRO A 145 17.69 4.82 4.32
C PRO A 145 16.62 5.67 5.00
N MET A 146 16.20 6.74 4.32
CA MET A 146 15.14 7.64 4.77
C MET A 146 13.91 7.44 3.89
N ASN A 147 12.77 7.16 4.52
CA ASN A 147 11.51 6.94 3.83
C ASN A 147 11.15 8.14 2.92
N PRO A 148 10.95 7.94 1.60
CA PRO A 148 10.63 9.00 0.66
C PRO A 148 9.38 9.80 1.00
N ASN A 149 8.41 9.20 1.71
CA ASN A 149 7.15 9.83 2.10
C ASN A 149 7.27 10.66 3.39
N GLY A 150 8.37 10.55 4.14
CA GLY A 150 8.63 11.37 5.33
C GLY A 150 8.85 10.59 6.62
N ARG A 151 8.75 11.31 7.73
CA ARG A 151 8.77 10.80 9.11
C ARG A 151 7.49 10.02 9.41
N THR A 152 7.62 8.94 10.16
CA THR A 152 6.56 7.99 10.50
C THR A 152 6.39 7.80 12.01
N GLY A 153 7.31 8.32 12.83
CA GLY A 153 7.31 8.17 14.28
C GLY A 153 8.06 6.94 14.80
N VAL A 154 8.65 6.13 13.93
CA VAL A 154 9.39 4.90 14.28
C VAL A 154 10.66 4.80 13.44
N GLU A 155 11.83 4.59 14.06
CA GLU A 155 13.08 4.25 13.37
C GLU A 155 13.37 2.73 13.46
N GLY A 156 14.20 2.21 12.55
CA GLY A 156 14.45 0.78 12.37
C GLY A 156 13.60 0.17 11.25
N ARG A 157 13.64 -1.16 11.08
CA ARG A 157 12.86 -1.87 10.05
C ARG A 157 11.40 -2.11 10.44
N GLY A 158 11.08 -2.02 11.73
CA GLY A 158 9.84 -2.58 12.24
C GLY A 158 9.72 -4.07 11.91
N ILE A 159 8.58 -4.52 11.40
CA ILE A 159 8.37 -5.92 11.00
C ILE A 159 8.78 -6.23 9.56
N LEU A 160 9.19 -5.24 8.78
CA LEU A 160 9.59 -5.44 7.39
C LEU A 160 10.95 -6.15 7.29
N PRO A 161 11.15 -7.04 6.29
CA PRO A 161 12.38 -7.82 6.19
C PRO A 161 13.60 -6.96 5.87
N PHE A 162 13.48 -5.91 5.06
CA PHE A 162 14.64 -5.13 4.59
C PHE A 162 14.56 -3.66 4.99
N TYR A 163 15.72 -3.04 5.23
CA TYR A 163 15.83 -1.59 5.27
C TYR A 163 15.66 -1.03 3.86
N GLY A 164 14.91 0.07 3.76
CA GLY A 164 14.55 0.71 2.50
C GLY A 164 13.25 0.13 1.91
N PRO A 165 13.15 0.01 0.58
CA PRO A 165 11.93 -0.47 -0.06
C PRO A 165 11.75 -1.98 0.09
N ASN A 166 10.52 -2.38 0.43
CA ASN A 166 10.06 -3.76 0.49
C ASN A 166 8.97 -3.94 -0.57
N TYR A 167 9.25 -4.75 -1.58
CA TYR A 167 8.42 -4.81 -2.77
C TYR A 167 7.28 -5.80 -2.67
N VAL A 168 6.07 -5.34 -2.99
CA VAL A 168 4.91 -6.20 -3.22
C VAL A 168 4.56 -6.18 -4.70
N VAL A 169 4.51 -7.35 -5.33
CA VAL A 169 4.00 -7.48 -6.70
C VAL A 169 2.56 -7.97 -6.65
N VAL A 170 1.67 -7.26 -7.35
CA VAL A 170 0.25 -7.60 -7.50
C VAL A 170 0.01 -8.03 -8.94
N SER A 171 -0.43 -9.28 -9.12
CA SER A 171 -0.61 -9.90 -10.44
C SER A 171 -2.09 -9.94 -10.83
N LEU A 172 -2.55 -8.90 -11.53
CA LEU A 172 -3.92 -8.85 -12.05
C LEU A 172 -4.02 -9.67 -13.35
N ILE A 173 -4.33 -10.96 -13.20
CA ILE A 173 -4.57 -11.85 -14.35
C ILE A 173 -6.04 -11.72 -14.75
N THR A 174 -6.30 -11.31 -15.98
CA THR A 174 -7.67 -11.13 -16.51
C THR A 174 -7.93 -12.03 -17.70
N ARG A 175 -9.16 -12.55 -17.83
CA ARG A 175 -9.60 -13.33 -18.99
C ARG A 175 -10.91 -12.79 -19.57
N SER A 176 -11.21 -13.24 -20.79
CA SER A 176 -12.41 -12.87 -21.56
C SER A 176 -12.45 -11.37 -21.90
N SER A 177 -13.45 -11.00 -22.71
CA SER A 177 -13.80 -9.61 -23.00
C SER A 177 -15.19 -9.24 -22.50
N LYS A 178 -16.10 -10.21 -22.28
CA LYS A 178 -17.51 -9.99 -21.89
C LYS A 178 -18.13 -11.22 -21.20
N PRO A 179 -18.36 -11.20 -19.87
CA PRO A 179 -17.77 -10.28 -18.90
C PRO A 179 -16.25 -10.48 -18.82
N ILE A 180 -15.52 -9.44 -18.40
CA ILE A 180 -14.11 -9.62 -18.02
C ILE A 180 -14.10 -10.23 -16.64
N GLU A 181 -13.26 -11.23 -16.46
CA GLU A 181 -13.02 -11.86 -15.16
C GLU A 181 -11.56 -11.65 -14.77
N TYR A 182 -11.29 -11.63 -13.47
CA TYR A 182 -9.95 -11.65 -12.93
C TYR A 182 -9.76 -12.86 -12.02
N LEU A 183 -8.51 -13.32 -11.92
CA LEU A 183 -8.14 -14.38 -11.01
C LEU A 183 -8.04 -13.80 -9.59
N ALA A 184 -9.03 -14.13 -8.76
CA ALA A 184 -9.09 -13.73 -7.37
C ALA A 184 -8.43 -14.78 -6.47
N VAL A 185 -8.08 -14.37 -5.25
CA VAL A 185 -7.55 -15.22 -4.18
C VAL A 185 -8.44 -15.08 -2.94
N LYS A 186 -8.75 -16.19 -2.28
CA LYS A 186 -9.55 -16.21 -1.04
C LYS A 186 -8.69 -16.42 0.20
N ASN A 187 -7.72 -17.34 0.10
CA ASN A 187 -6.76 -17.60 1.16
C ASN A 187 -5.48 -16.82 0.85
N ALA A 188 -5.61 -15.49 0.79
CA ALA A 188 -4.44 -14.62 0.70
C ALA A 188 -3.54 -14.84 1.92
N ASP A 189 -2.23 -14.60 1.76
CA ASP A 189 -1.38 -14.47 2.94
C ASP A 189 -1.99 -13.41 3.86
N THR A 190 -2.04 -13.70 5.17
CA THR A 190 -2.66 -12.83 6.18
C THR A 190 -2.12 -11.40 6.19
N ASP A 191 -0.94 -11.20 5.62
CA ASP A 191 -0.20 -9.94 5.66
C ASP A 191 -0.43 -9.06 4.41
N LEU A 192 -1.14 -9.55 3.38
CA LEU A 192 -1.36 -8.87 2.10
C LEU A 192 -2.73 -9.21 1.47
N ASP A 193 -3.82 -8.68 2.01
CA ASP A 193 -5.11 -8.66 1.30
C ASP A 193 -5.25 -7.40 0.43
N ILE A 194 -4.60 -7.42 -0.73
CA ILE A 194 -4.73 -6.36 -1.72
C ILE A 194 -5.90 -6.71 -2.66
N LEU A 195 -7.11 -6.37 -2.21
CA LEU A 195 -8.36 -6.54 -2.95
C LEU A 195 -8.63 -7.98 -3.40
N GLY A 196 -8.19 -8.99 -2.65
CA GLY A 196 -8.33 -10.39 -3.05
C GLY A 196 -7.70 -10.69 -4.43
N ILE A 197 -6.63 -9.96 -4.80
CA ILE A 197 -5.83 -10.21 -5.99
C ILE A 197 -4.51 -10.85 -5.54
N PRO A 198 -3.96 -11.84 -6.27
CA PRO A 198 -2.67 -12.41 -5.94
C PRO A 198 -1.58 -11.35 -5.76
N ALA A 199 -1.09 -11.22 -4.53
CA ALA A 199 -0.08 -10.28 -4.09
C ALA A 199 0.98 -11.01 -3.26
N GLU A 200 2.26 -10.65 -3.45
CA GLU A 200 3.36 -11.31 -2.74
C GLU A 200 4.55 -10.37 -2.56
N PHE A 201 5.22 -10.45 -1.40
CA PHE A 201 6.51 -9.79 -1.20
C PHE A 201 7.61 -10.47 -2.02
N VAL A 202 8.42 -9.68 -2.72
CA VAL A 202 9.51 -10.19 -3.56
C VAL A 202 10.77 -9.35 -3.40
N THR A 203 11.94 -9.97 -3.54
CA THR A 203 13.22 -9.23 -3.45
C THR A 203 13.65 -8.62 -4.79
N MET A 204 13.20 -9.21 -5.90
CA MET A 204 13.54 -8.81 -7.27
C MET A 204 12.27 -8.53 -8.09
N PRO A 205 11.59 -7.40 -7.84
CA PRO A 205 10.30 -7.08 -8.45
C PRO A 205 10.27 -7.13 -9.98
N ASP A 206 11.31 -6.62 -10.65
CA ASP A 206 11.33 -6.50 -12.11
C ASP A 206 11.35 -7.87 -12.82
N SER A 207 11.88 -8.89 -12.14
CA SER A 207 11.95 -10.28 -12.59
C SER A 207 10.62 -11.04 -12.41
N VAL A 208 9.67 -10.49 -11.66
CA VAL A 208 8.40 -11.15 -11.32
C VAL A 208 7.27 -10.52 -12.12
N LYS A 209 6.58 -11.33 -12.92
CA LYS A 209 5.39 -10.92 -13.69
C LYS A 209 4.09 -11.54 -13.18
N ILE A 210 4.20 -12.71 -12.57
CA ILE A 210 3.14 -13.44 -11.86
C ILE A 210 3.71 -13.75 -10.50
N THR A 211 2.96 -13.55 -9.42
CA THR A 211 3.43 -13.86 -8.07
C THR A 211 3.90 -15.33 -7.99
N PRO A 212 5.05 -15.61 -7.35
CA PRO A 212 5.58 -16.96 -7.23
C PRO A 212 4.54 -17.99 -6.77
N LYS A 213 3.77 -17.69 -5.71
CA LYS A 213 2.73 -18.57 -5.18
C LYS A 213 1.63 -18.87 -6.21
N ALA A 214 1.09 -17.85 -6.86
CA ALA A 214 0.05 -18.06 -7.87
C ALA A 214 0.59 -18.83 -9.07
N ARG A 215 1.82 -18.54 -9.53
CA ARG A 215 2.47 -19.29 -10.62
C ARG A 215 2.59 -20.77 -10.27
N THR A 216 3.06 -21.09 -9.07
CA THR A 216 3.21 -22.48 -8.59
C THR A 216 1.87 -23.21 -8.58
N VAL A 217 0.84 -22.65 -7.95
CA VAL A 217 -0.48 -23.29 -7.87
C VAL A 217 -1.10 -23.47 -9.26
N ILE A 218 -1.04 -22.45 -10.12
CA ILE A 218 -1.53 -22.55 -11.51
C ILE A 218 -0.80 -23.66 -12.25
N LYS A 219 0.53 -23.73 -12.12
CA LYS A 219 1.35 -24.76 -12.76
C LYS A 219 0.97 -26.17 -12.29
N GLU A 220 0.82 -26.37 -10.99
CA GLU A 220 0.41 -27.65 -10.40
C GLU A 220 -0.96 -28.12 -10.92
N ILE A 221 -1.92 -27.19 -11.04
CA ILE A 221 -3.23 -27.50 -11.60
C ILE A 221 -3.11 -27.90 -13.08
N MET A 222 -2.37 -27.13 -13.88
CA MET A 222 -2.21 -27.40 -15.31
C MET A 222 -1.46 -28.70 -15.60
N LEU A 223 -0.52 -29.10 -14.74
CA LEU A 223 0.23 -30.35 -14.89
C LEU A 223 -0.66 -31.60 -14.85
N LYS A 224 -1.91 -31.49 -14.36
CA LYS A 224 -2.91 -32.58 -14.42
C LYS A 224 -3.36 -32.89 -15.85
N SER A 225 -3.22 -31.95 -16.78
CA SER A 225 -3.77 -32.05 -18.13
C SER A 225 -2.78 -31.72 -19.26
N TYR A 226 -1.65 -31.08 -18.94
CA TYR A 226 -0.70 -30.59 -19.93
C TYR A 226 0.74 -30.93 -19.54
N ALA A 227 1.59 -31.18 -20.54
CA ALA A 227 3.02 -31.36 -20.33
C ALA A 227 3.69 -30.05 -19.85
N ASN A 228 4.72 -30.18 -19.01
CA ASN A 228 5.45 -29.02 -18.43
C ASN A 228 5.97 -28.04 -19.50
N ALA A 229 6.46 -28.54 -20.64
CA ALA A 229 6.94 -27.68 -21.73
C ALA A 229 5.83 -26.76 -22.30
N THR A 230 4.63 -27.30 -22.48
CA THR A 230 3.44 -26.54 -22.93
C THR A 230 3.06 -25.46 -21.90
N ILE A 231 3.11 -25.80 -20.61
CA ILE A 231 2.79 -24.86 -19.53
C ILE A 231 3.79 -23.70 -19.49
N GLU A 232 5.08 -23.99 -19.59
CA GLU A 232 6.11 -22.94 -19.64
C GLU A 232 5.98 -22.05 -20.90
N GLU A 233 5.60 -22.63 -22.03
CA GLU A 233 5.27 -21.85 -23.24
C GLU A 233 4.07 -20.91 -23.02
N ILE A 234 3.02 -21.38 -22.33
CA ILE A 234 1.85 -20.57 -21.97
C ILE A 234 2.27 -19.41 -21.05
N PHE A 235 3.02 -19.68 -19.98
CA PHE A 235 3.54 -18.63 -19.10
C PHE A 235 4.36 -17.60 -19.88
N ASN A 236 5.29 -18.04 -20.73
CA ASN A 236 6.10 -17.17 -21.56
C ASN A 236 5.26 -16.31 -22.51
N LYS A 237 4.19 -16.86 -23.11
CA LYS A 237 3.28 -16.11 -23.98
C LYS A 237 2.48 -15.06 -23.21
N VAL A 238 2.09 -15.34 -21.98
CA VAL A 238 1.33 -14.39 -21.14
C VAL A 238 2.22 -13.26 -20.62
N THR A 239 3.41 -13.57 -20.12
CA THR A 239 4.31 -12.58 -19.54
C THR A 239 4.90 -11.60 -20.56
N LYS A 240 4.96 -11.98 -21.85
CA LYS A 240 5.38 -11.10 -22.96
C LYS A 240 4.48 -9.88 -23.18
N LYS A 241 3.20 -9.94 -22.80
CA LYS A 241 2.23 -8.84 -22.98
C LYS A 241 1.68 -8.38 -21.63
N THR A 242 2.59 -7.97 -20.76
CA THR A 242 2.26 -7.41 -19.44
C THR A 242 2.08 -5.90 -19.53
N THR A 243 1.11 -5.37 -18.78
CA THR A 243 0.88 -3.93 -18.67
C THR A 243 1.15 -3.48 -17.24
N LEU A 244 2.02 -2.49 -17.06
CA LEU A 244 2.24 -1.87 -15.75
C LEU A 244 1.08 -0.93 -15.43
N LEU A 245 0.34 -1.22 -14.36
CA LEU A 245 -0.79 -0.42 -13.89
C LEU A 245 -0.35 0.64 -12.87
N PHE A 246 0.49 0.23 -11.93
CA PHE A 246 0.95 1.09 -10.85
C PHE A 246 2.32 0.67 -10.39
N ARG A 247 3.12 1.66 -9.96
CA ARG A 247 4.44 1.47 -9.40
C ARG A 247 4.73 2.66 -8.48
N GLY A 248 4.86 2.41 -7.18
CA GLY A 248 5.11 3.48 -6.21
C GLY A 248 5.04 3.00 -4.77
N THR A 249 5.25 3.94 -3.84
CA THR A 249 5.11 3.71 -2.41
C THR A 249 3.67 3.40 -2.04
N LEU A 250 3.49 2.46 -1.11
CA LEU A 250 2.21 2.21 -0.45
C LEU A 250 2.23 2.86 0.92
N ASP A 251 1.17 3.57 1.24
CA ASP A 251 0.91 4.02 2.60
C ASP A 251 0.41 2.83 3.41
N ASP A 252 1.24 2.33 4.32
CA ASP A 252 1.02 1.10 5.08
C ASP A 252 1.51 1.28 6.52
N GLU A 253 0.74 0.79 7.50
CA GLU A 253 1.04 0.91 8.94
C GLU A 253 2.29 0.14 9.38
N ARG A 254 2.90 -0.65 8.50
CA ARG A 254 4.21 -1.27 8.71
C ARG A 254 5.36 -0.35 8.33
N ASN A 255 5.12 0.75 7.63
CA ASN A 255 6.16 1.68 7.24
C ASN A 255 6.80 2.34 8.48
N THR A 256 8.11 2.52 8.41
CA THR A 256 8.94 3.23 9.36
C THR A 256 9.71 4.35 8.66
N ASP A 257 10.54 5.07 9.41
CA ASP A 257 11.47 6.06 8.88
C ASP A 257 12.54 5.42 7.98
N ASN A 258 12.80 4.12 8.14
CA ASN A 258 13.90 3.41 7.49
C ASN A 258 13.50 2.18 6.68
N ALA A 259 12.22 1.81 6.64
CA ALA A 259 11.71 0.73 5.80
C ALA A 259 10.28 1.05 5.36
N TRP A 260 9.96 0.82 4.10
CA TRP A 260 8.64 1.11 3.55
C TRP A 260 8.24 0.10 2.49
N ILE A 261 6.94 0.03 2.20
CA ILE A 261 6.41 -0.84 1.15
C ILE A 261 6.30 -0.07 -0.16
N GLU A 262 6.68 -0.72 -1.25
CA GLU A 262 6.40 -0.26 -2.61
C GLU A 262 5.64 -1.35 -3.37
N ALA A 263 4.54 -0.98 -4.03
CA ALA A 263 3.75 -1.90 -4.82
C ALA A 263 3.99 -1.74 -6.31
N ILE A 264 3.92 -2.88 -7.01
CA ILE A 264 3.98 -2.96 -8.45
C ILE A 264 2.80 -3.78 -8.92
N TRP A 265 1.86 -3.12 -9.57
CA TRP A 265 0.66 -3.75 -10.11
C TRP A 265 0.86 -4.02 -11.59
N ILE A 266 0.78 -5.29 -11.96
CA ILE A 266 0.97 -5.75 -13.33
C ILE A 266 -0.29 -6.45 -13.79
N GLN A 267 -0.82 -6.04 -14.94
CA GLN A 267 -1.90 -6.75 -15.60
C GLN A 267 -1.35 -7.76 -16.61
N LEU A 268 -1.93 -8.95 -16.60
CA LEU A 268 -1.74 -9.99 -17.61
C LEU A 268 -3.09 -10.29 -18.26
N ALA A 269 -3.27 -9.86 -19.51
CA ALA A 269 -4.54 -10.01 -20.22
C ALA A 269 -4.56 -11.24 -21.15
N ASP A 270 -5.57 -12.09 -20.95
CA ASP A 270 -5.91 -13.22 -21.82
C ASP A 270 -7.34 -13.07 -22.38
N SER A 271 -7.53 -12.04 -23.20
CA SER A 271 -8.85 -11.65 -23.73
C SER A 271 -9.58 -12.74 -24.52
N ASN A 272 -8.83 -13.67 -25.12
CA ASN A 272 -9.37 -14.72 -25.98
C ASN A 272 -9.47 -16.07 -25.25
N VAL A 273 -9.09 -16.14 -23.97
CA VAL A 273 -9.13 -17.36 -23.15
C VAL A 273 -8.36 -18.51 -23.84
N ARG A 274 -7.11 -18.24 -24.25
CA ARG A 274 -6.27 -19.25 -24.94
C ARG A 274 -4.98 -19.57 -24.18
N LYS A 275 -4.80 -19.01 -22.99
CA LYS A 275 -3.60 -19.11 -22.17
C LYS A 275 -4.01 -19.45 -20.74
N LEU A 276 -3.65 -18.62 -19.75
CA LEU A 276 -4.02 -18.83 -18.35
C LEU A 276 -5.53 -18.79 -18.11
N GLY A 277 -6.32 -18.18 -19.00
CA GLY A 277 -7.78 -18.19 -18.88
C GLY A 277 -8.42 -19.58 -18.97
N LEU A 278 -7.71 -20.58 -19.52
CA LEU A 278 -8.14 -21.98 -19.63
C LEU A 278 -7.92 -22.78 -18.35
N VAL A 279 -7.29 -22.19 -17.34
CA VAL A 279 -7.03 -22.89 -16.08
C VAL A 279 -8.32 -22.93 -15.29
N GLU A 280 -8.84 -24.15 -15.11
CA GLU A 280 -10.02 -24.41 -14.29
C GLU A 280 -9.61 -24.38 -12.82
N VAL A 281 -10.01 -23.32 -12.13
CA VAL A 281 -9.74 -23.08 -10.71
C VAL A 281 -11.05 -22.87 -9.96
N GLU A 282 -11.14 -23.44 -8.76
CA GLU A 282 -12.27 -23.26 -7.85
C GLU A 282 -11.73 -23.04 -6.44
N GLU A 283 -12.43 -22.25 -5.63
CA GLU A 283 -11.98 -21.88 -4.28
C GLU A 283 -11.59 -23.09 -3.41
N GLY A 284 -12.32 -24.20 -3.54
CA GLY A 284 -12.12 -25.39 -2.70
C GLY A 284 -11.02 -26.34 -3.18
N ASN A 285 -10.49 -26.17 -4.39
CA ASN A 285 -9.63 -27.17 -5.03
C ASN A 285 -8.13 -26.84 -5.04
N ASN A 286 -7.75 -25.70 -4.46
CA ASN A 286 -6.37 -25.22 -4.45
C ASN A 286 -6.04 -24.44 -3.16
N PRO A 287 -4.79 -24.45 -2.69
CA PRO A 287 -4.43 -23.94 -1.36
C PRO A 287 -4.64 -22.44 -1.19
N LEU A 288 -4.53 -21.67 -2.27
CA LEU A 288 -4.75 -20.21 -2.27
C LEU A 288 -6.23 -19.83 -2.41
N GLY A 289 -7.11 -20.79 -2.70
CA GLY A 289 -8.51 -20.51 -3.04
C GLY A 289 -8.65 -19.63 -4.29
N LEU A 290 -7.79 -19.85 -5.29
CA LEU A 290 -7.88 -19.19 -6.59
C LEU A 290 -9.21 -19.51 -7.26
N HIS A 291 -9.86 -18.49 -7.82
CA HIS A 291 -11.12 -18.61 -8.55
C HIS A 291 -11.27 -17.44 -9.53
N TRP A 292 -12.07 -17.65 -10.58
CA TRP A 292 -12.39 -16.59 -11.53
C TRP A 292 -13.58 -15.77 -11.04
N THR A 293 -13.41 -14.46 -10.95
CA THR A 293 -14.43 -13.53 -10.45
C THR A 293 -14.71 -12.44 -11.49
N PRO A 294 -15.99 -12.10 -11.76
CA PRO A 294 -16.33 -10.97 -12.61
C PRO A 294 -15.66 -9.67 -12.13
N LEU A 295 -15.01 -8.97 -13.06
CA LEU A 295 -14.40 -7.68 -12.80
C LEU A 295 -15.44 -6.56 -12.96
N ASP A 296 -16.13 -6.22 -11.88
CA ASP A 296 -16.96 -5.02 -11.83
C ASP A 296 -16.08 -3.80 -11.50
N ILE A 297 -16.02 -2.84 -12.42
CA ILE A 297 -15.24 -1.60 -12.28
C ILE A 297 -15.76 -0.75 -11.12
N SER A 298 -17.07 -0.71 -10.93
CA SER A 298 -17.70 0.10 -9.91
C SER A 298 -17.38 -0.46 -8.53
N GLU A 299 -17.46 -1.78 -8.38
CA GLU A 299 -17.05 -2.45 -7.15
C GLU A 299 -15.55 -2.35 -6.93
N LEU A 300 -14.72 -2.54 -7.96
CA LEU A 300 -13.27 -2.36 -7.85
C LEU A 300 -12.92 -0.94 -7.44
N LYS A 301 -13.58 0.07 -8.01
CA LYS A 301 -13.42 1.48 -7.62
C LYS A 301 -13.82 1.68 -6.16
N ALA A 302 -14.96 1.15 -5.72
CA ALA A 302 -15.41 1.25 -4.34
C ALA A 302 -14.46 0.52 -3.37
N ARG A 303 -13.89 -0.62 -3.78
CA ARG A 303 -12.90 -1.38 -3.02
C ARG A 303 -11.55 -0.66 -2.96
N LEU A 304 -11.08 -0.08 -4.05
CA LEU A 304 -9.89 0.79 -4.08
C LEU A 304 -10.09 2.00 -3.18
N GLN A 305 -11.24 2.67 -3.27
CA GLN A 305 -11.57 3.79 -2.40
C GLN A 305 -11.62 3.37 -0.92
N ARG A 306 -12.18 2.18 -0.60
CA ARG A 306 -12.15 1.63 0.76
C ARG A 306 -10.76 1.23 1.22
N PHE A 307 -9.93 0.65 0.36
CA PHE A 307 -8.55 0.27 0.69
C PHE A 307 -7.71 1.51 1.01
N VAL A 308 -7.83 2.55 0.19
CA VAL A 308 -7.22 3.87 0.42
C VAL A 308 -7.79 4.55 1.64
N ALA A 309 -9.11 4.48 1.80
CA ALA A 309 -9.76 5.05 2.97
C ALA A 309 -9.38 4.26 4.22
N GLN A 310 -9.18 2.95 4.22
CA GLN A 310 -8.71 2.20 5.39
C GLN A 310 -7.25 2.56 5.73
N ALA A 311 -6.40 2.74 4.72
CA ALA A 311 -5.07 3.32 4.91
C ALA A 311 -5.09 4.76 5.45
N ASN A 312 -6.21 5.49 5.30
CA ASN A 312 -6.38 6.88 5.74
C ASN A 312 -7.40 7.09 6.90
N LEU A 313 -8.27 6.14 7.23
CA LEU A 313 -9.38 6.26 8.21
C LEU A 313 -8.89 5.92 9.62
N SER A 314 -7.71 5.31 9.70
CA SER A 314 -6.77 5.47 10.82
C SER A 314 -6.73 6.93 11.31
N ILE A 315 -6.91 7.96 10.45
CA ILE A 315 -6.89 9.37 10.86
C ILE A 315 -8.03 9.78 11.81
N THR A 316 -9.29 9.45 11.51
CA THR A 316 -10.44 9.88 12.34
C THR A 316 -10.54 9.09 13.64
N ASP A 317 -10.17 7.81 13.61
CA ASP A 317 -10.18 6.96 14.80
C ASP A 317 -8.93 7.19 15.66
N SER A 318 -7.75 7.42 15.05
CA SER A 318 -6.54 7.88 15.76
C SER A 318 -6.72 9.29 16.31
N ALA A 319 -7.35 10.24 15.60
CA ALA A 319 -7.65 11.57 16.14
C ALA A 319 -8.65 11.52 17.30
N LYS A 320 -9.71 10.68 17.21
CA LYS A 320 -10.62 10.44 18.33
C LYS A 320 -9.94 9.75 19.50
N GLN A 321 -9.06 8.78 19.24
CA GLN A 321 -8.30 8.07 20.26
C GLN A 321 -7.29 9.00 20.94
N GLN A 322 -6.55 9.79 20.18
CA GLN A 322 -5.61 10.79 20.69
C GLN A 322 -6.32 11.90 21.47
N ALA A 323 -7.47 12.39 20.99
CA ALA A 323 -8.29 13.35 21.75
C ALA A 323 -8.80 12.76 23.07
N ARG A 324 -9.19 11.47 23.07
CA ARG A 324 -9.58 10.74 24.29
C ARG A 324 -8.38 10.58 25.23
N GLU A 325 -7.22 10.18 24.75
CA GLU A 325 -6.02 9.97 25.55
C GLU A 325 -5.45 11.28 26.12
N PHE A 326 -5.44 12.35 25.33
CA PHE A 326 -5.11 13.70 25.80
C PHE A 326 -6.07 14.16 26.90
N ALA A 327 -7.37 13.90 26.74
CA ALA A 327 -8.37 14.18 27.76
C ALA A 327 -8.18 13.33 29.03
N TRP A 328 -7.71 12.08 28.90
CA TRP A 328 -7.34 11.22 30.05
C TRP A 328 -6.09 11.74 30.77
N ASP A 329 -5.03 12.10 30.05
CA ASP A 329 -3.77 12.62 30.62
C ASP A 329 -4.00 13.96 31.36
N MET A 330 -4.83 14.86 30.80
CA MET A 330 -5.27 16.08 31.50
C MET A 330 -6.06 15.79 32.78
N ARG A 331 -6.81 14.67 32.83
CA ARG A 331 -7.58 14.27 34.01
C ARG A 331 -6.69 13.71 35.12
N ASP A 332 -5.67 12.94 34.76
CA ASP A 332 -4.68 12.39 35.70
C ASP A 332 -3.70 13.45 36.23
N GLN A 333 -3.33 14.42 35.41
CA GLN A 333 -2.59 15.60 35.86
C GLN A 333 -3.43 16.50 36.79
N GLY A 334 -4.76 16.49 36.63
CA GLY A 334 -5.70 17.16 37.54
C GLY A 334 -5.93 16.43 38.88
N THR A 335 -5.72 15.12 38.95
CA THR A 335 -5.84 14.32 40.19
C THR A 335 -4.51 14.18 40.95
N ALA A 336 -3.36 14.37 40.29
CA ALA A 336 -2.05 14.41 40.94
C ALA A 336 -1.85 15.64 41.87
N GLY A 337 -2.75 16.63 41.81
CA GLY A 337 -2.72 17.84 42.64
C GLY A 337 -3.54 17.80 43.93
N GLN A 338 -4.25 16.70 44.26
CA GLN A 338 -5.05 16.61 45.48
C GLN A 338 -4.80 15.32 46.26
N ARG A 339 -3.61 15.18 46.83
CA ARG A 339 -3.40 14.37 48.04
C ARG A 339 -3.04 15.28 49.20
N CYS A 340 -4.06 15.85 49.85
CA CYS A 340 -3.91 16.26 51.25
C CYS A 340 -3.86 14.98 52.08
N ASN A 341 -2.69 14.67 52.63
CA ASN A 341 -2.52 13.65 53.66
C ASN A 341 -3.41 14.00 54.86
N ASN A 342 -4.47 13.23 55.09
CA ASN A 342 -5.14 13.21 56.39
C ASN A 342 -4.40 12.23 57.32
N GLY A 343 -3.29 12.70 57.86
CA GLY A 343 -2.75 12.26 59.15
C GLY A 343 -3.01 13.36 60.18
N GLN A 344 -3.49 12.97 61.36
CA GLN A 344 -4.05 13.83 62.41
C GLN A 344 -3.28 15.13 62.76
N HIS A 345 -4.12 16.12 63.11
CA HIS A 345 -3.89 17.33 63.93
C HIS A 345 -3.71 18.71 63.25
N ARG A 346 -4.70 19.56 63.57
CA ARG A 346 -4.74 21.04 63.69
C ARG A 346 -4.79 21.91 62.41
N LEU A 347 -5.97 22.53 62.25
CA LEU A 347 -6.27 23.91 61.84
C LEU A 347 -5.06 24.79 61.47
N ASP A 348 -4.95 25.21 60.21
CA ASP A 348 -5.21 26.61 59.77
C ASP A 348 -4.69 26.90 58.35
N ASN A 349 -5.54 27.61 57.58
CA ASN A 349 -5.24 28.52 56.47
C ASN A 349 -4.39 28.05 55.28
N CYS A 350 -5.03 27.88 54.11
CA CYS A 350 -4.43 28.23 52.83
C CYS A 350 -5.46 29.01 51.97
N ARG A 351 -5.25 30.33 51.88
CA ARG A 351 -5.94 31.25 50.96
C ARG A 351 -5.37 31.10 49.55
N ALA A 352 -6.27 31.18 48.57
CA ALA A 352 -5.97 31.23 47.15
C ALA A 352 -5.15 32.48 46.76
N GLY A 353 -4.13 32.28 45.92
CA GLY A 353 -3.41 33.34 45.21
C GLY A 353 -3.35 33.03 43.71
N ARG A 354 -3.91 33.94 42.91
CA ARG A 354 -3.80 33.98 41.45
C ARG A 354 -2.35 34.23 41.01
N LEU A 355 -1.85 33.48 40.04
CA LEU A 355 -1.63 33.90 38.65
C LEU A 355 -1.23 32.68 37.81
#